data_AF-A0AAU2XLJ2-F1
#
_entry.id   AF-A0AAU2XLJ2-F1
#
_cell.length_a   1.000
_cell.length_b   1.000
_cell.length_c   1.000
_cell.angle_alpha   90.00
_cell.angle_beta   90.00
_cell.angle_gamma   90.00
#
_symmetry.space_group_name_H-M   'P 1'
#
loop_
_entity.id
_entity.type
_entity.pdbx_description
1 polymer ?
#
loop_
_entity_poly.entity_id
_entity_poly.type
_entity_poly.pdbx_seq_one_letter_code
_entity_poly.pdbx_strand_id
1 'polypeptide(L)'
;MTSPRPTTTLWRPTGPKELDLVRESGWRAWPPRLPEQPIFYPVLNEDYAVKIARDWNVKHDGAGFVTRFEVDSEFVSRYPVQQAGGRTILELWVPAEELDEFNTHIVGEIQVVHEFR
;
A
#
# COMPACT_ATOMS: atom_id res chain seq x y z
N MET A 1 22.17 -9.40 -19.72
CA MET A 1 21.70 -9.76 -18.37
C MET A 1 21.27 -8.47 -17.73
N THR A 2 19.97 -8.20 -17.64
CA THR A 2 19.44 -6.99 -17.01
C THR A 2 19.59 -7.19 -15.51
N SER A 3 20.42 -6.37 -14.85
CA SER A 3 20.49 -6.34 -13.40
C SER A 3 19.07 -6.17 -12.84
N PRO A 4 18.69 -6.85 -11.73
CA PRO A 4 17.41 -6.59 -11.10
C PRO A 4 17.37 -5.11 -10.73
N ARG A 5 16.31 -4.40 -11.17
CA ARG A 5 16.09 -3.02 -10.77
C ARG A 5 15.93 -2.98 -9.25
N PRO A 6 16.50 -1.99 -8.55
CA PRO A 6 16.27 -1.84 -7.12
C PRO A 6 14.78 -1.61 -6.85
N THR A 7 14.26 -2.26 -5.82
CA THR A 7 12.87 -2.11 -5.39
C THR A 7 12.79 -1.61 -3.95
N THR A 8 11.70 -0.91 -3.68
CA THR A 8 11.32 -0.46 -2.34
C THR A 8 10.11 -1.25 -1.88
N THR A 9 10.27 -1.94 -0.75
CA THR A 9 9.17 -2.63 -0.08
C THR A 9 8.24 -1.61 0.57
N LEU A 10 6.95 -1.73 0.27
CA LEU A 10 5.89 -0.93 0.85
C LEU A 10 4.82 -1.84 1.45
N TRP A 11 4.12 -1.31 2.44
CA TRP A 11 2.99 -1.98 3.06
C TRP A 11 1.74 -1.14 2.95
N ARG A 12 0.59 -1.82 2.95
CA ARG A 12 -0.70 -1.15 3.05
C ARG A 12 -1.64 -1.96 3.95
N PRO A 13 -2.15 -1.37 5.03
CA PRO A 13 -3.27 -1.94 5.75
C PRO A 13 -4.55 -1.74 4.92
N THR A 14 -5.37 -2.79 4.84
CA THR A 14 -6.58 -2.77 4.02
C THR A 14 -7.72 -3.55 4.69
N GLY A 15 -8.95 -3.20 4.36
CA GLY A 15 -10.15 -3.93 4.74
C GLY A 15 -10.53 -4.97 3.68
N PRO A 16 -11.50 -5.86 3.97
CA PRO A 16 -11.90 -6.95 3.09
C PRO A 16 -12.34 -6.47 1.70
N LYS A 17 -13.10 -5.36 1.61
CA LYS A 17 -13.62 -4.84 0.34
C LYS A 17 -12.53 -4.37 -0.62
N GLU A 18 -11.53 -3.63 -0.11
CA GLU A 18 -10.42 -3.17 -0.94
C GLU A 18 -9.48 -4.34 -1.31
N LEU A 19 -9.29 -5.31 -0.40
CA LEU A 19 -8.55 -6.54 -0.70
C LEU A 19 -9.20 -7.37 -1.82
N ASP A 20 -10.53 -7.46 -1.86
CA ASP A 20 -11.24 -8.17 -2.92
C ASP A 20 -10.99 -7.54 -4.29
N LEU A 21 -10.95 -6.21 -4.38
CA LEU A 21 -10.61 -5.48 -5.62
C LEU A 21 -9.16 -5.73 -6.06
N VAL A 22 -8.23 -5.82 -5.10
CA VAL A 22 -6.84 -6.22 -5.40
C VAL A 22 -6.78 -7.66 -5.92
N ARG A 23 -7.60 -8.57 -5.36
CA ARG A 23 -7.68 -9.95 -5.86
C ARG A 23 -8.25 -9.99 -7.28
N GLU A 24 -9.27 -9.21 -7.58
CA GLU A 24 -9.87 -9.09 -8.92
C GLU A 24 -8.89 -8.53 -9.96
N SER A 25 -7.95 -7.67 -9.54
CA SER A 25 -6.86 -7.20 -10.41
C SER A 25 -5.74 -8.24 -10.63
N GLY A 26 -5.89 -9.44 -10.07
CA GLY A 26 -4.88 -10.50 -10.11
C GLY A 26 -3.68 -10.22 -9.20
N TRP A 27 -3.87 -9.45 -8.13
CA TRP A 27 -2.83 -9.04 -7.16
C TRP A 27 -1.76 -8.11 -7.75
N ARG A 28 -2.10 -7.36 -8.80
CA ARG A 28 -1.11 -6.52 -9.51
C ARG A 28 -1.39 -5.03 -9.43
N ALA A 29 -2.55 -4.63 -8.93
CA ALA A 29 -2.94 -3.24 -8.89
C ALA A 29 -3.84 -2.93 -7.69
N TRP A 30 -3.64 -1.75 -7.13
CA TRP A 30 -4.57 -1.10 -6.21
C TRP A 30 -5.74 -0.48 -6.97
N PRO A 31 -6.98 -0.55 -6.46
CA PRO A 31 -8.14 0.03 -7.13
C PRO A 31 -8.05 1.57 -7.15
N PRO A 32 -8.64 2.24 -8.16
CA PRO A 32 -8.74 3.69 -8.20
C PRO A 32 -9.33 4.26 -6.90
N ARG A 33 -8.80 5.41 -6.47
CA ARG A 33 -9.35 6.12 -5.31
C ARG A 33 -10.70 6.75 -5.64
N LEU A 34 -11.55 6.88 -4.62
CA LEU A 34 -12.79 7.64 -4.77
C LEU A 34 -12.48 9.13 -4.93
N PRO A 35 -13.34 9.94 -5.58
CA PRO A 35 -13.09 11.37 -5.78
C PRO A 35 -12.79 12.15 -4.50
N GLU A 36 -13.36 11.73 -3.37
CA GLU A 36 -13.12 12.32 -2.05
C GLU A 36 -11.80 11.88 -1.37
N GLN A 37 -11.06 10.96 -1.99
CA GLN A 37 -9.80 10.40 -1.49
C GLN A 37 -8.64 10.89 -2.38
N PRO A 38 -8.07 12.07 -2.12
CA PRO A 38 -7.13 12.73 -3.02
C PRO A 38 -5.77 12.02 -3.12
N ILE A 39 -5.46 11.11 -2.19
CA ILE A 39 -4.19 10.42 -2.12
C ILE A 39 -4.36 8.92 -1.88
N PHE A 40 -3.44 8.16 -2.45
CA PHE A 40 -3.09 6.80 -2.08
C PHE A 40 -1.83 6.84 -1.19
N TYR A 41 -1.89 6.18 -0.03
CA TYR A 41 -0.82 6.25 0.95
C TYR A 41 -0.39 4.85 1.42
N PRO A 42 0.67 4.29 0.82
CA PRO A 42 1.34 3.14 1.38
C PRO A 42 2.35 3.58 2.46
N VAL A 43 2.63 2.69 3.40
CA VAL A 43 3.53 2.94 4.53
C VAL A 43 4.86 2.23 4.31
N LEU A 44 5.93 2.78 4.89
CA LEU A 44 7.28 2.21 4.80
C LEU A 44 7.62 1.27 5.97
N ASN A 45 6.65 0.97 6.84
CA ASN A 45 6.88 0.20 8.06
C ASN A 45 5.76 -0.83 8.29
N GLU A 46 6.14 -2.10 8.35
CA GLU A 46 5.22 -3.23 8.56
C GLU A 46 4.50 -3.16 9.91
N ASP A 47 5.21 -2.91 11.01
CA ASP A 47 4.63 -2.84 12.35
C ASP A 47 3.55 -1.75 12.44
N TYR A 48 3.75 -0.65 11.69
CA TYR A 48 2.78 0.41 11.60
C TYR A 48 1.53 -0.02 10.81
N ALA A 49 1.69 -0.70 9.67
CA ALA A 49 0.57 -1.28 8.93
C ALA A 49 -0.21 -2.30 9.80
N VAL A 50 0.49 -3.15 10.55
CA VAL A 50 -0.11 -4.11 11.49
C VAL A 50 -0.96 -3.40 12.54
N LYS A 51 -0.46 -2.31 13.13
CA LYS A 51 -1.23 -1.52 14.11
C LYS A 51 -2.52 -0.98 13.51
N ILE A 52 -2.48 -0.41 12.30
CA ILE A 52 -3.68 0.11 11.64
C ILE A 52 -4.67 -1.03 11.36
N ALA A 53 -4.21 -2.12 10.75
CA ALA A 53 -5.05 -3.25 10.38
C ALA A 53 -5.75 -3.86 11.62
N ARG A 54 -5.01 -4.09 12.70
CA ARG A 54 -5.53 -4.68 13.93
C ARG A 54 -6.40 -3.72 14.74
N ASP A 55 -5.95 -2.49 14.96
CA ASP A 55 -6.56 -1.60 15.94
C ASP A 55 -7.68 -0.73 15.35
N TRP A 56 -7.73 -0.61 14.02
CA TRP A 56 -8.72 0.20 13.29
C TRP A 56 -9.55 -0.61 12.29
N ASN A 57 -8.96 -1.31 11.31
CA ASN A 57 -9.73 -2.03 10.29
C ASN A 57 -10.61 -3.14 10.88
N VAL A 58 -10.10 -3.94 11.83
CA VAL A 58 -10.94 -4.96 12.51
C VAL A 58 -12.19 -4.34 13.14
N LYS A 59 -12.06 -3.18 13.79
CA LYS A 59 -13.19 -2.51 14.46
C LYS A 59 -14.21 -1.95 13.47
N HIS A 60 -13.74 -1.47 12.33
CA HIS A 60 -14.60 -0.79 11.34
C HIS A 60 -15.22 -1.76 10.34
N ASP A 61 -14.44 -2.74 9.87
CA ASP A 61 -14.79 -3.61 8.75
C ASP A 61 -14.96 -5.09 9.16
N GLY A 62 -14.75 -5.41 10.44
CA GLY A 62 -14.83 -6.78 10.97
C GLY A 62 -13.63 -7.66 10.66
N ALA A 63 -12.67 -7.17 9.86
CA ALA A 63 -11.39 -7.79 9.58
C ALA A 63 -10.38 -6.74 9.11
N GLY A 64 -9.10 -7.02 9.29
CA GLY A 64 -8.00 -6.17 8.83
C GLY A 64 -6.89 -7.00 8.22
N PHE A 65 -6.29 -6.50 7.15
CA PHE A 65 -5.21 -7.19 6.43
C PHE A 65 -4.02 -6.26 6.26
N VAL A 66 -2.82 -6.83 6.24
CA VAL A 66 -1.62 -6.11 5.82
C VAL A 66 -1.13 -6.74 4.54
N THR A 67 -0.98 -5.92 3.51
CA THR A 67 -0.33 -6.32 2.27
C THR A 67 1.10 -5.78 2.21
N ARG A 68 2.00 -6.53 1.57
CA ARG A 68 3.36 -6.14 1.19
C ARG A 68 3.49 -6.19 -0.32
N PHE A 69 4.17 -5.21 -0.91
CA PHE A 69 4.47 -5.19 -2.34
C PHE A 69 5.77 -4.43 -2.62
N GLU A 70 6.38 -4.75 -3.75
CA GLU A 70 7.62 -4.13 -4.21
C GLU A 70 7.31 -3.13 -5.32
N VAL A 71 7.97 -1.98 -5.31
CA VAL A 71 7.83 -0.96 -6.38
C VAL A 71 9.22 -0.53 -6.81
N ASP A 72 9.39 -0.17 -8.08
CA ASP A 72 10.64 0.40 -8.61
C ASP A 72 11.12 1.58 -7.73
N SER A 73 12.33 1.45 -7.17
CA SER A 73 12.89 2.44 -6.24
C SER A 73 13.12 3.81 -6.87
N GLU A 74 13.49 3.85 -8.15
CA GLU A 74 13.73 5.10 -8.85
C GLU A 74 12.42 5.86 -9.00
N PHE A 75 11.35 5.14 -9.38
CA PHE A 75 10.02 5.71 -9.48
C PHE A 75 9.50 6.22 -8.14
N VAL A 76 9.51 5.41 -7.08
CA VAL A 76 8.93 5.83 -5.79
C VAL A 76 9.71 6.94 -5.09
N SER A 77 10.99 7.14 -5.46
CA SER A 77 11.82 8.22 -4.91
C SER A 77 11.26 9.62 -5.23
N ARG A 78 10.34 9.73 -6.20
CA ARG A 78 9.64 10.97 -6.54
C ARG A 78 8.67 11.44 -5.45
N TYR A 79 8.20 10.53 -4.60
CA TYR A 79 7.26 10.82 -3.53
C TYR A 79 8.03 11.11 -2.23
N PRO A 80 7.95 12.33 -1.67
CA PRO A 80 8.59 12.61 -0.40
C PRO A 80 7.98 11.76 0.72
N VAL A 81 8.83 11.17 1.56
CA VAL A 81 8.38 10.45 2.74
C VAL A 81 7.74 11.44 3.72
N GLN A 82 6.47 11.22 4.02
CA GLN A 82 5.70 12.02 4.94
C GLN A 82 5.71 11.38 6.32
N GLN A 83 5.74 12.23 7.36
CA GLN A 83 5.65 11.80 8.75
C GLN A 83 4.28 12.18 9.31
N ALA A 84 3.33 11.24 9.32
CA ALA A 84 1.95 11.53 9.73
C ALA A 84 1.72 11.22 11.22
N GLY A 85 1.40 12.23 12.04
CA GLY A 85 1.03 12.05 13.45
C GLY A 85 2.17 11.74 14.43
N GLY A 86 3.12 10.86 14.10
CA GLY A 86 4.22 10.44 15.00
C GLY A 86 5.51 10.04 14.29
N ARG A 87 6.62 9.97 15.04
CA ARG A 87 7.98 9.80 14.47
C ARG A 87 8.19 8.53 13.63
N THR A 88 7.44 7.48 13.92
CA THR A 88 7.57 6.16 13.27
C THR A 88 6.55 5.94 12.15
N ILE A 89 5.71 6.93 11.87
CA ILE A 89 4.66 6.84 10.87
C ILE A 89 5.21 7.44 9.60
N LEU A 90 5.82 6.60 8.76
CA LEU A 90 6.41 6.99 7.50
C LEU A 90 5.53 6.48 6.36
N GLU A 91 5.06 7.40 5.53
CA GLU A 91 4.12 7.13 4.44
C GLU A 91 4.58 7.82 3.17
N LEU A 92 4.21 7.28 2.01
CA LEU A 92 4.25 8.01 0.76
C LEU A 92 2.87 8.60 0.49
N TRP A 93 2.80 9.81 -0.05
CA TRP A 93 1.54 10.37 -0.54
C TRP A 93 1.58 10.40 -2.06
N VAL A 94 0.92 9.43 -2.68
CA VAL A 94 0.77 9.31 -4.13
C VAL A 94 -0.56 9.98 -4.50
N PRO A 95 -0.57 10.98 -5.40
CA PRO A 95 -1.82 11.57 -5.88
C PRO A 95 -2.73 10.51 -6.48
N ALA A 96 -4.04 10.62 -6.26
CA ALA A 96 -5.02 9.66 -6.78
C ALA A 96 -4.94 9.52 -8.30
N GLU A 97 -4.68 10.62 -9.01
CA GLU A 97 -4.51 10.64 -10.47
C GLU A 97 -3.26 9.90 -10.96
N GLU A 98 -2.26 9.68 -10.11
CA GLU A 98 -1.04 8.97 -10.44
C GLU A 98 -1.10 7.47 -10.06
N LEU A 99 -2.18 7.01 -9.42
CA LEU A 99 -2.27 5.63 -8.93
C LEU A 99 -2.19 4.59 -10.07
N ASP A 100 -2.74 4.92 -11.23
CA ASP A 100 -2.63 4.04 -12.41
C ASP A 100 -1.18 3.90 -12.86
N GLU A 101 -0.42 4.99 -12.91
CA GLU A 101 1.02 4.96 -13.20
C GLU A 101 1.77 4.18 -12.11
N PHE A 102 1.48 4.45 -10.84
CA PHE A 102 2.05 3.74 -9.70
C PHE A 102 1.88 2.21 -9.81
N ASN A 103 0.69 1.75 -10.19
CA ASN A 103 0.41 0.33 -10.38
C ASN A 103 1.29 -0.30 -11.47
N THR A 104 1.66 0.44 -12.52
CA THR A 104 2.57 -0.08 -13.56
C THR A 104 4.00 -0.32 -13.06
N HIS A 105 4.38 0.35 -11.96
CA HIS A 105 5.70 0.22 -11.33
C HIS A 105 5.75 -0.82 -10.21
N ILE A 106 4.63 -1.47 -9.88
CA ILE A 106 4.62 -2.61 -8.96
C ILE A 106 5.37 -3.78 -9.58
N VAL A 107 6.33 -4.31 -8.84
CA VAL A 107 7.16 -5.45 -9.23
C VAL A 107 6.61 -6.71 -8.58
N GLY A 108 6.14 -7.65 -9.39
CA GLY A 108 5.56 -8.89 -8.90
C GLY A 108 4.10 -8.73 -8.47
N GLU A 109 3.75 -9.33 -7.34
CA GLU A 109 2.38 -9.37 -6.82
C GLU A 109 2.31 -8.70 -5.44
N ILE A 110 1.14 -8.14 -5.14
CA ILE A 110 0.74 -7.69 -3.81
C ILE A 110 0.42 -8.93 -2.96
N GLN A 111 1.10 -9.06 -1.82
CA GLN A 111 0.99 -10.24 -0.97
C GLN A 111 0.35 -9.89 0.36
N VAL A 112 -0.65 -10.65 0.80
CA VAL A 112 -1.12 -10.56 2.19
C VAL A 112 -0.06 -11.19 3.09
N VAL A 113 0.42 -10.43 4.08
CA VAL A 113 1.42 -10.87 5.06
C VAL A 113 0.85 -11.01 6.47
N HIS A 114 -0.23 -10.29 6.79
CA HIS A 114 -0.98 -10.45 8.05
C HIS A 114 -2.48 -10.38 7.82
N GLU A 115 -3.23 -11.12 8.65
CA GLU A 115 -4.68 -11.11 8.72
C GLU A 115 -5.12 -11.03 10.19
N PHE A 116 -6.13 -10.19 10.45
CA PHE A 116 -6.72 -9.97 11.77
C PHE A 116 -8.25 -10.06 11.68
N ARG A 117 -8.87 -10.61 12.73
CA ARG A 117 -10.31 -10.80 12.89
C ARG A 117 -10.73 -10.45 14.31
#